data_AF-A0A3R7S788-F1
#
_entry.id   AF-A0A3R7S788-F1
#
_cell.length_a   1.000
_cell.length_b   1.000
_cell.length_c   1.000
_cell.angle_alpha   90.00
_cell.angle_beta   90.00
_cell.angle_gamma   90.00
#
_symmetry.space_group_name_H-M   'P 1'
#
loop_
_entity.id
_entity.type
_entity.pdbx_description
1 polymer ?
#
loop_
_entity_poly.entity_id
_entity_poly.type
_entity_poly.pdbx_seq_one_letter_code
_entity_poly.pdbx_strand_id
1 'polypeptide(L)'
;MYKFNEDKSVKELKKYIDKTYSQHYSKSKFQATEFIIDGGHGEGFCIGNILKYAQRYGKKAGHNKADLMKVLHYAIIALYVHDKEHN
;
A
#
# COMPACT_ATOMS: atom_id res chain seq x y z
N MET A 1 -13.69 2.38 22.43
CA MET A 1 -14.00 2.43 20.98
C MET A 1 -13.25 3.62 20.41
N TYR A 2 -12.50 3.44 19.33
CA TYR A 2 -11.76 4.56 18.74
C TYR A 2 -12.72 5.59 18.12
N LYS A 3 -12.37 6.87 18.19
CA LYS A 3 -13.25 7.99 17.82
C LYS A 3 -13.59 8.00 16.32
N PHE A 4 -12.70 7.47 15.48
CA PHE A 4 -12.81 7.50 14.03
C PHE A 4 -13.01 6.09 13.42
N ASN A 5 -13.32 5.09 14.24
CA ASN A 5 -13.43 3.68 13.84
C ASN A 5 -12.13 3.11 13.23
N GLU A 6 -10.97 3.55 13.72
CA GLU A 6 -9.66 3.13 13.24
C GLU A 6 -9.49 1.60 13.32
N ASP A 7 -10.05 0.96 14.34
CA ASP A 7 -10.06 -0.50 14.49
C ASP A 7 -10.74 -1.21 13.31
N LYS A 8 -11.85 -0.65 12.80
CA LYS A 8 -12.55 -1.21 11.64
C LYS A 8 -11.73 -1.01 10.37
N SER A 9 -11.18 0.19 10.18
CA SER A 9 -10.35 0.54 9.02
C SER A 9 -9.09 -0.31 8.95
N VAL A 10 -8.41 -0.55 10.08
CA VAL A 10 -7.22 -1.41 10.16
C VAL A 10 -7.57 -2.86 9.86
N LYS A 11 -8.70 -3.38 10.38
CA LYS A 11 -9.17 -4.74 10.05
C LYS A 11 -9.46 -4.90 8.55
N GLU A 12 -10.05 -3.88 7.94
CA GLU A 12 -10.30 -3.87 6.50
C GLU A 12 -9.01 -3.79 5.68
N LEU A 13 -8.05 -2.96 6.13
CA LEU A 13 -6.71 -2.88 5.52
C LEU A 13 -5.99 -4.21 5.58
N LYS A 14 -6.02 -4.89 6.73
CA LYS A 14 -5.44 -6.23 6.85
C LYS A 14 -6.07 -7.19 5.85
N LYS A 15 -7.41 -7.27 5.79
CA LYS A 15 -8.12 -8.13 4.82
C LYS A 15 -7.77 -7.78 3.38
N TYR A 16 -7.61 -6.50 3.07
CA TYR A 16 -7.17 -6.04 1.76
C TYR A 16 -5.76 -6.56 1.43
N ILE A 17 -4.80 -6.38 2.35
CA ILE A 17 -3.42 -6.88 2.21
C ILE A 17 -3.41 -8.41 2.04
N ASP A 18 -4.10 -9.14 2.91
CA ASP A 18 -4.19 -10.61 2.86
C ASP A 18 -4.69 -11.07 1.47
N LYS A 19 -5.68 -10.36 0.89
CA LYS A 19 -6.17 -10.63 -0.46
C LYS A 19 -5.14 -10.33 -1.53
N THR A 20 -4.46 -9.19 -1.44
CA THR A 20 -3.34 -8.86 -2.34
C THR A 20 -2.31 -9.99 -2.31
N TYR A 21 -2.05 -10.56 -1.14
CA TYR A 21 -1.13 -11.68 -1.01
C TYR A 21 -1.68 -12.95 -1.70
N SER A 22 -2.93 -13.31 -1.47
CA SER A 22 -3.55 -14.47 -2.13
C SER A 22 -3.63 -14.37 -3.67
N GLN A 23 -3.78 -13.15 -4.21
CA GLN A 23 -3.93 -12.91 -5.65
C GLN A 23 -2.56 -12.72 -6.34
N HIS A 24 -1.64 -11.99 -5.72
CA HIS A 24 -0.35 -11.64 -6.33
C HIS A 24 0.76 -12.67 -6.08
N TYR A 25 0.69 -13.49 -5.03
CA TYR A 25 1.69 -14.55 -4.76
C TYR A 25 1.37 -15.88 -5.45
N SER A 26 0.43 -15.89 -6.39
CA SER A 26 0.36 -16.95 -7.39
C SER A 26 1.56 -16.84 -8.35
N LYS A 27 2.71 -17.35 -7.88
CA LYS A 27 3.95 -17.71 -8.60
C LYS A 27 4.70 -16.68 -9.48
N SER A 28 4.23 -15.45 -9.77
CA SER A 28 4.98 -14.57 -10.72
C SER A 28 5.07 -13.06 -10.43
N LYS A 29 4.11 -12.41 -9.78
CA LYS A 29 4.07 -10.93 -9.73
C LYS A 29 4.82 -10.28 -8.58
N PHE A 30 5.10 -11.03 -7.51
CA PHE A 30 5.80 -10.46 -6.35
C PHE A 30 7.26 -10.09 -6.63
N GLN A 31 7.83 -10.73 -7.65
CA GLN A 31 9.16 -10.41 -8.17
C GLN A 31 9.32 -8.92 -8.49
N ALA A 32 8.30 -8.22 -9.01
CA ALA A 32 8.50 -6.83 -9.43
C ALA A 32 8.66 -5.87 -8.24
N THR A 33 7.78 -5.93 -7.23
CA THR A 33 7.85 -5.03 -6.06
C THR A 33 9.06 -5.38 -5.19
N GLU A 34 9.32 -6.67 -4.95
CA GLU A 34 10.49 -7.12 -4.21
C GLU A 34 11.78 -6.69 -4.92
N PHE A 35 11.88 -6.88 -6.24
CA PHE A 35 13.05 -6.47 -7.01
C PHE A 35 13.26 -4.95 -6.99
N ILE A 36 12.20 -4.15 -7.04
CA ILE A 36 12.30 -2.68 -6.92
C ILE A 36 12.83 -2.27 -5.54
N ILE A 37 12.35 -2.91 -4.48
CA ILE A 37 12.80 -2.62 -3.11
C ILE A 37 14.25 -3.09 -2.90
N ASP A 38 14.57 -4.30 -3.33
CA ASP A 38 15.93 -4.86 -3.23
C ASP A 38 16.93 -4.13 -4.12
N GLY A 39 16.47 -3.49 -5.20
CA GLY A 39 17.25 -2.60 -6.06
C GLY A 39 17.49 -1.20 -5.49
N GLY A 40 17.09 -0.91 -4.25
CA GLY A 40 17.32 0.39 -3.61
C GLY A 40 16.41 1.52 -4.13
N HIS A 41 15.27 1.17 -4.72
CA HIS A 41 14.29 2.13 -5.23
C HIS A 41 12.95 2.08 -4.47
N GLY A 42 12.94 1.47 -3.28
CA GLY A 42 11.76 1.22 -2.47
C GLY A 42 11.04 2.49 -2.03
N GLU A 43 11.77 3.49 -1.52
CA GLU A 43 11.20 4.73 -1.00
C GLU A 43 10.47 5.50 -2.12
N GLY A 44 11.19 5.81 -3.20
CA GLY A 44 10.64 6.53 -4.35
C GLY A 44 9.44 5.80 -4.98
N PHE A 45 9.49 4.47 -5.05
CA PHE A 45 8.38 3.66 -5.54
C PHE A 45 7.13 3.77 -4.66
N CYS A 46 7.29 3.69 -3.34
CA CYS A 46 6.16 3.77 -2.41
C CYS A 46 5.55 5.18 -2.39
N ILE A 47 6.38 6.22 -2.25
CA ILE A 47 5.92 7.62 -2.25
C ILE A 47 5.24 7.98 -3.57
N GLY A 48 5.81 7.56 -4.72
CA GLY A 48 5.19 7.78 -6.03
C GLY A 48 3.80 7.14 -6.14
N ASN A 49 3.61 5.93 -5.60
CA ASN A 49 2.31 5.29 -5.57
C ASN A 49 1.31 5.98 -4.63
N ILE A 50 1.76 6.42 -3.46
CA ILE A 50 0.94 7.22 -2.53
C ILE A 50 0.41 8.47 -3.24
N LEU A 51 1.30 9.25 -3.87
CA LEU A 51 0.94 10.46 -4.60
C LEU A 51 -0.04 10.16 -5.74
N LYS A 52 0.23 9.13 -6.54
CA LYS A 52 -0.65 8.69 -7.63
C LYS A 52 -2.07 8.40 -7.14
N TYR A 53 -2.25 7.65 -6.05
CA TYR A 53 -3.58 7.27 -5.58
C TYR A 53 -4.28 8.41 -4.82
N ALA A 54 -3.52 9.26 -4.10
CA ALA A 54 -4.06 10.48 -3.51
C ALA A 54 -4.60 11.44 -4.58
N GLN A 55 -3.86 11.67 -5.66
CA GLN A 55 -4.28 12.52 -6.78
C GLN A 55 -5.47 11.94 -7.55
N ARG A 56 -5.61 10.61 -7.56
CA ARG A 56 -6.68 9.91 -8.26
C ARG A 56 -8.03 9.99 -7.53
N TYR A 57 -8.01 10.03 -6.19
CA TYR A 57 -9.20 10.10 -5.38
C TYR A 57 -10.02 11.37 -5.70
N GLY A 58 -11.31 11.20 -6.00
CA GLY A 58 -12.19 12.28 -6.44
C GLY A 58 -12.10 12.60 -7.94
N LYS A 59 -11.09 12.09 -8.66
CA LYS A 59 -10.93 12.30 -10.11
C LYS A 59 -11.33 11.08 -10.94
N LYS A 60 -10.87 9.88 -10.56
CA LYS A 60 -11.16 8.64 -11.30
C LYS A 60 -12.16 7.79 -10.53
N ALA A 61 -13.32 7.54 -11.13
CA ALA A 61 -14.45 6.85 -10.49
C ALA A 61 -14.93 7.55 -9.19
N GLY A 62 -14.82 8.89 -9.16
CA GLY A 62 -15.24 9.73 -8.03
C GLY A 62 -14.44 9.47 -6.75
N HIS A 63 -15.11 9.54 -5.61
CA HIS A 63 -14.52 9.28 -4.28
C HIS A 63 -14.41 7.78 -3.99
N ASN A 64 -13.59 7.09 -4.78
CA ASN A 64 -13.40 5.66 -4.63
C ASN A 64 -12.53 5.32 -3.41
N LYS A 65 -13.13 4.71 -2.37
CA LYS A 65 -12.44 4.23 -1.16
C LYS A 65 -11.24 3.33 -1.49
N ALA A 66 -11.28 2.59 -2.60
CA ALA A 66 -10.18 1.73 -3.02
C ALA A 66 -8.88 2.49 -3.33
N ASP A 67 -8.93 3.80 -3.58
CA ASP A 67 -7.73 4.61 -3.75
C ASP A 67 -7.11 4.97 -2.38
N LEU A 68 -7.93 5.28 -1.37
CA LEU A 68 -7.45 5.46 0.01
C LEU A 68 -6.87 4.18 0.60
N MET A 69 -7.46 3.02 0.31
CA MET A 69 -6.90 1.73 0.74
C MET A 69 -5.51 1.46 0.14
N LYS A 70 -5.29 1.89 -1.11
CA LYS A 70 -3.97 1.77 -1.74
C LYS A 70 -2.97 2.74 -1.13
N VAL A 71 -3.37 3.97 -0.83
CA VAL A 71 -2.52 4.93 -0.09
C VAL A 71 -2.05 4.29 1.22
N LEU A 72 -2.96 3.72 2.02
CA LEU A 72 -2.60 3.04 3.26
C LEU A 72 -1.68 1.83 3.02
N HIS A 73 -1.96 1.02 1.99
CA HIS A 73 -1.14 -0.14 1.66
C HIS A 73 0.31 0.24 1.33
N TYR A 74 0.51 1.24 0.46
CA TYR A 74 1.86 1.71 0.12
C TYR A 74 2.55 2.43 1.29
N ALA A 75 1.80 3.08 2.19
CA ALA A 75 2.37 3.64 3.41
C ALA A 75 2.92 2.53 4.35
N ILE A 76 2.23 1.40 4.47
CA ILE A 76 2.73 0.24 5.23
C ILE A 76 4.01 -0.33 4.62
N ILE A 77 4.09 -0.41 3.28
CA ILE A 77 5.32 -0.86 2.60
C ILE A 77 6.45 0.18 2.79
N ALA A 78 6.14 1.48 2.73
CA ALA A 78 7.12 2.53 2.96
C ALA A 78 7.72 2.47 4.38
N LEU A 79 6.92 2.14 5.40
CA LEU A 79 7.42 1.91 6.75
C LEU A 79 8.42 0.75 6.78
N TYR A 80 8.12 -0.37 6.13
CA TYR A 80 9.07 -1.47 6.02
C TYR A 80 10.37 -1.07 5.31
N VAL A 81 10.29 -0.30 4.23
CA VAL A 81 11.48 0.21 3.52
C VAL A 81 12.30 1.13 4.42
N HIS A 82 11.65 2.06 5.12
CA HIS A 82 12.30 2.94 6.09
C HIS A 82 13.03 2.14 7.17
N ASP A 83 12.37 1.15 7.76
CA ASP A 83 12.96 0.29 8.78
C ASP A 83 14.15 -0.52 8.22
N LYS A 84 14.11 -0.92 6.94
CA LYS A 84 15.22 -1.65 6.28
C LYS A 84 16.42 -0.74 5.97
N GLU A 85 16.19 0.53 5.68
CA GLU A 85 17.22 1.49 5.27
C GLU A 85 17.84 2.27 6.44
N HIS A 86 17.14 2.36 7.58
CA HIS A 86 17.51 3.25 8.69
C HIS A 86 17.60 2.60 10.08
N ASN A 87 17.37 1.29 10.23
CA ASN A 87 17.59 0.56 11.49
C ASN A 87 18.74 -0.44 11.43
#